data_AF-A0AAN9A6U4-F1
#
_entry.id   AF-A0AAN9A6U4-F1
#
_cell.length_a   1.000
_cell.length_b   1.000
_cell.length_c   1.000
_cell.angle_alpha   90.00
_cell.angle_beta   90.00
_cell.angle_gamma   90.00
#
_symmetry.space_group_name_H-M   'P 1'
#
loop_
_entity.id
_entity.type
_entity.pdbx_description
1 polymer ?
#
loop_
_entity_poly.entity_id
_entity_poly.type
_entity_poly.pdbx_seq_one_letter_code
_entity_poly.pdbx_strand_id
1 'polypeptide(L)'
;MPRMSKKTTYSYYGVAISEGESDEAQRLRFQIELEFVQCLANPNYLLFLAQRGYFKEKTFINYLKYLEYWKEPEYAKYLKYPMCLYFLDLLQHENFRKEIVNGQCRKFIDDQTVLHWQHYTRKRMKLIETGIDQQGSQTPISQSTAATGAPTPAPLPTNLINGHGQIQKV
;
A
#
# COMPACT_ATOMS: atom_id res chain seq x y z
N MET A 1 3.58 -18.10 20.43
CA MET A 1 3.75 -17.66 19.02
C MET A 1 5.10 -16.96 18.90
N PRO A 2 5.91 -17.18 17.85
CA PRO A 2 7.28 -16.70 17.87
C PRO A 2 7.31 -15.17 17.76
N ARG A 3 7.60 -14.47 18.86
CA ARG A 3 8.39 -13.24 18.76
C ARG A 3 9.77 -13.69 18.33
N MET A 4 10.11 -13.55 17.05
CA MET A 4 11.47 -13.78 16.60
C MET A 4 12.31 -12.57 17.03
N SER A 5 12.72 -12.66 18.30
CA SER A 5 13.78 -11.87 18.88
C SER A 5 14.94 -11.81 17.89
N LYS A 6 15.25 -10.59 17.42
CA LYS A 6 16.55 -10.29 16.84
C LYS A 6 17.57 -10.75 17.87
N LYS A 7 18.24 -11.87 17.56
CA LYS A 7 19.22 -12.53 18.43
C LYS A 7 20.12 -11.48 19.07
N THR A 8 19.90 -11.24 20.36
CA THR A 8 20.88 -10.61 21.23
C THR A 8 20.96 -11.50 22.46
N THR A 9 21.78 -12.54 22.35
CA THR A 9 22.25 -13.29 23.50
C THR A 9 23.16 -12.36 24.29
N TYR A 10 22.66 -11.80 25.39
CA TYR A 10 23.52 -11.36 26.48
C TYR A 10 23.36 -12.35 27.63
N SER A 11 24.39 -13.18 27.85
CA SER A 11 24.53 -13.90 29.11
C SER A 11 25.08 -12.93 30.15
N TYR A 12 24.27 -12.54 31.12
CA TYR A 12 24.76 -11.87 32.32
C TYR A 12 23.90 -12.35 33.49
N TYR A 13 24.49 -13.23 34.30
CA TYR A 13 23.99 -13.74 35.59
C TYR A 13 22.61 -14.42 35.62
N GLY A 14 22.59 -15.75 35.41
CA GLY A 14 22.14 -16.75 36.40
C GLY A 14 20.86 -16.55 37.24
N VAL A 15 19.88 -15.74 36.83
CA VAL A 15 18.55 -15.70 37.44
C VAL A 15 17.52 -15.82 36.32
N ALA A 16 17.02 -17.04 36.14
CA ALA A 16 15.86 -17.28 35.28
C ALA A 16 14.63 -16.72 35.98
N ILE A 17 14.31 -15.45 35.75
CA ILE A 17 12.95 -14.96 35.96
C ILE A 17 12.13 -15.48 34.78
N SER A 18 11.62 -16.70 34.94
CA SER A 18 10.56 -17.23 34.08
C SER A 18 9.19 -16.77 34.60
N GLU A 19 8.95 -15.46 34.62
CA GLU A 19 7.56 -14.98 34.54
C GLU A 19 7.18 -14.96 33.07
N GLY A 20 7.02 -16.16 32.51
CA GLY A 20 6.53 -16.35 31.16
C GLY A 20 5.08 -15.88 31.10
N GLU A 21 4.83 -14.79 30.37
CA GLU A 21 3.49 -14.37 29.97
C GLU A 21 2.69 -15.58 29.46
N SER A 22 1.47 -15.80 29.96
CA SER A 22 0.67 -16.96 29.58
C SER A 22 0.43 -16.99 28.06
N ASP A 23 0.28 -18.18 27.49
CA ASP A 23 0.07 -18.33 26.04
C ASP A 23 -1.14 -17.54 25.54
N GLU A 24 -2.20 -17.43 26.36
CA GLU A 24 -3.38 -16.61 26.03
C GLU A 24 -3.07 -15.11 26.08
N ALA A 25 -2.28 -14.65 27.03
CA ALA A 25 -1.86 -13.25 27.08
C ALA A 25 -0.97 -12.88 25.87
N GLN A 26 -0.08 -13.78 25.45
CA GLN A 26 0.72 -13.59 24.24
C GLN A 26 -0.14 -13.49 22.97
N ARG A 27 -1.17 -14.35 22.85
CA ARG A 27 -2.13 -14.30 21.73
C ARG A 27 -2.94 -13.01 21.74
N LEU A 28 -3.44 -12.61 22.91
CA LEU A 28 -4.20 -11.37 23.06
C LEU A 28 -3.35 -10.16 22.69
N ARG A 29 -2.11 -10.07 23.17
CA ARG A 29 -1.18 -9.00 22.79
C ARG A 29 -0.97 -8.95 21.29
N PHE A 30 -0.72 -10.10 20.65
CA PHE A 30 -0.54 -10.17 19.20
C PHE A 30 -1.77 -9.64 18.46
N GLN A 31 -2.97 -10.04 18.88
CA GLN A 31 -4.21 -9.56 18.27
C GLN A 31 -4.40 -8.05 18.46
N ILE A 32 -4.15 -7.54 19.66
CA ILE A 32 -4.25 -6.10 19.95
C ILE A 32 -3.23 -5.32 19.12
N GLU A 33 -1.98 -5.78 19.04
CA GLU A 33 -0.93 -5.16 18.22
C GLU A 33 -1.33 -5.17 16.73
N LEU A 34 -1.90 -6.27 16.24
CA LEU A 34 -2.38 -6.41 14.87
C LEU A 34 -3.53 -5.45 14.54
N GLU A 35 -4.54 -5.37 15.42
CA GLU A 35 -5.67 -4.47 15.27
C GLU A 35 -5.21 -3.01 15.34
N PHE A 36 -4.36 -2.69 16.31
CA PHE A 36 -3.80 -1.35 16.47
C PHE A 36 -3.03 -0.88 15.24
N VAL A 37 -2.13 -1.71 14.69
CA VAL A 37 -1.38 -1.36 13.47
C VAL A 37 -2.34 -1.11 12.33
N GLN A 38 -3.34 -1.97 12.14
CA GLN A 38 -4.34 -1.77 11.09
C GLN A 38 -5.16 -0.49 11.25
N CYS A 39 -5.44 -0.05 12.49
CA CYS A 39 -6.10 1.24 12.73
C CYS A 39 -5.28 2.44 12.24
N LEU A 40 -3.95 2.33 12.12
CA LEU A 40 -3.10 3.40 11.55
C LEU A 40 -3.40 3.68 10.07
N ALA A 41 -4.08 2.76 9.37
CA ALA A 41 -4.53 2.99 7.99
C ALA A 41 -5.63 4.06 7.88
N ASN A 42 -6.30 4.42 8.99
CA ASN A 42 -7.37 5.42 8.99
C ASN A 42 -6.82 6.82 9.34
N PRO A 43 -6.84 7.79 8.40
CA PRO A 43 -6.33 9.14 8.65
C PRO A 43 -7.04 9.88 9.78
N ASN A 44 -8.32 9.57 10.03
CA ASN A 44 -9.08 10.16 11.14
C ASN A 44 -8.55 9.67 12.49
N TYR A 45 -8.15 8.40 12.57
CA TYR A 45 -7.57 7.84 13.79
C TYR A 45 -6.19 8.45 14.07
N LEU A 46 -5.37 8.66 13.03
CA LEU A 46 -4.10 9.37 13.17
C LEU A 46 -4.30 10.79 13.68
N LEU A 47 -5.27 11.54 13.12
CA LEU A 47 -5.60 12.88 13.59
C LEU A 47 -6.04 12.87 15.08
N PHE A 48 -6.87 11.90 15.47
CA PHE A 48 -7.31 11.74 16.86
C PHE A 48 -6.12 11.50 17.81
N LEU A 49 -5.17 10.64 17.42
CA LEU A 49 -3.97 10.39 18.22
C LEU A 49 -3.08 11.64 18.31
N ALA A 50 -2.98 12.39 17.21
CA ALA A 50 -2.17 13.59 17.12
C ALA A 50 -2.70 14.72 18.01
N GLN A 51 -4.01 14.95 17.98
CA GLN A 51 -4.68 15.99 18.78
C GLN A 51 -4.56 15.74 20.28
N ARG A 52 -4.55 14.46 20.70
CA ARG A 52 -4.34 14.07 22.11
C ARG A 52 -2.88 14.12 22.54
N GLY A 53 -1.95 14.36 21.61
CA GLY A 53 -0.54 14.53 21.92
C GLY A 53 0.26 13.24 22.05
N TYR A 54 -0.29 12.07 21.70
CA TYR A 54 0.44 10.80 21.82
C TYR A 54 1.75 10.79 21.01
N PHE A 55 1.79 11.46 19.86
CA PHE A 55 3.00 11.57 19.03
C PHE A 55 4.11 12.47 19.60
N LYS A 56 3.85 13.17 20.72
CA LYS A 56 4.84 13.95 21.47
C LYS A 56 5.57 13.09 22.50
N GLU A 57 4.97 11.99 22.94
CA GLU A 57 5.53 11.13 23.98
C GLU A 57 6.58 10.18 23.41
N LYS A 58 7.78 10.19 24.02
CA LYS A 58 8.89 9.32 23.60
C LYS A 58 8.57 7.83 23.77
N THR A 59 7.82 7.48 24.80
CA THR A 59 7.33 6.12 25.06
C THR A 59 6.50 5.60 23.90
N PHE A 60 5.56 6.41 23.40
CA PHE A 60 4.71 6.05 22.26
C PHE A 60 5.50 5.95 20.95
N ILE A 61 6.44 6.85 20.71
CA ILE A 61 7.33 6.78 19.53
C ILE A 61 8.17 5.49 19.55
N ASN A 62 8.70 5.12 20.71
CA ASN A 62 9.42 3.85 20.86
C ASN A 62 8.50 2.64 20.60
N TYR A 63 7.22 2.73 20.99
CA TYR A 63 6.25 1.69 20.68
C TYR A 63 5.96 1.59 19.18
N LEU A 64 5.84 2.71 18.45
CA LEU A 64 5.72 2.70 16.99
C LEU A 64 6.96 2.07 16.33
N LYS A 65 8.15 2.34 16.85
CA LYS A 65 9.39 1.68 16.39
C LYS A 65 9.38 0.18 16.68
N TYR A 66 8.86 -0.23 17.83
CA TYR A 66 8.66 -1.65 18.13
C TYR A 66 7.77 -2.30 17.07
N LEU A 67 6.66 -1.67 16.68
CA LEU A 67 5.72 -2.19 15.69
C LEU A 67 6.27 -2.33 14.26
N GLU A 68 7.49 -1.85 13.95
CA GLU A 68 8.11 -2.04 12.64
C GLU A 68 8.34 -3.52 12.30
N TYR A 69 8.33 -4.44 13.28
CA TYR A 69 8.41 -5.88 13.02
C TYR A 69 7.26 -6.39 12.13
N TRP A 70 6.10 -5.70 12.12
CA TRP A 70 4.97 -6.05 11.25
C TRP A 70 5.29 -5.93 9.75
N LYS A 71 6.39 -5.27 9.39
CA LYS A 71 6.89 -5.18 8.01
C LYS A 71 7.59 -6.47 7.55
N GLU A 72 8.03 -7.32 8.46
CA GLU A 72 8.66 -8.58 8.11
C GLU A 72 7.60 -9.52 7.48
N PRO A 73 7.95 -10.27 6.41
CA PRO A 73 6.98 -11.04 5.63
C PRO A 73 6.24 -12.10 6.45
N GLU A 74 6.86 -12.59 7.52
CA GLU A 74 6.30 -13.55 8.46
C GLU A 74 5.04 -13.03 9.16
N TYR A 75 4.99 -11.72 9.42
CA TYR A 75 3.90 -11.03 10.11
C TYR A 75 3.00 -10.25 9.15
N ALA A 76 3.57 -9.67 8.09
CA ALA A 76 2.85 -8.83 7.14
C ALA A 76 1.68 -9.57 6.45
N LYS A 77 1.77 -10.90 6.30
CA LYS A 77 0.70 -11.75 5.74
C LYS A 77 -0.63 -11.68 6.50
N TYR A 78 -0.61 -11.26 7.78
CA TYR A 78 -1.82 -11.14 8.61
C TYR A 78 -2.53 -9.78 8.45
N LEU A 79 -1.90 -8.81 7.79
CA LEU A 79 -2.45 -7.46 7.61
C LEU A 79 -3.46 -7.43 6.46
N LYS A 80 -4.68 -6.97 6.75
CA LYS A 80 -5.71 -6.77 5.70
C LYS A 80 -5.58 -5.42 4.99
N TYR A 81 -5.04 -4.42 5.68
CA TYR A 81 -4.95 -3.04 5.17
C TYR A 81 -3.49 -2.65 4.94
N PRO A 82 -2.91 -2.83 3.74
CA PRO A 82 -1.49 -2.59 3.50
C PRO A 82 -1.06 -1.13 3.73
N MET A 83 -2.00 -0.18 3.64
CA MET A 83 -1.74 1.24 3.90
C MET A 83 -1.24 1.51 5.32
N CYS A 84 -1.54 0.64 6.30
CA CYS A 84 -1.07 0.86 7.67
C CYS A 84 0.47 0.92 7.76
N LEU A 85 1.18 0.10 6.98
CA LEU A 85 2.65 0.07 6.98
C LEU A 85 3.24 1.36 6.40
N TYR A 86 2.57 1.93 5.39
CA TYR A 86 2.96 3.22 4.82
C TYR A 86 2.85 4.33 5.86
N PHE A 87 1.73 4.40 6.61
CA PHE A 87 1.59 5.39 7.68
C PHE A 87 2.51 5.13 8.86
N LEU A 88 2.77 3.86 9.19
CA LEU A 88 3.73 3.51 10.24
C LEU A 88 5.13 4.07 9.92
N ASP A 89 5.56 3.98 8.65
CA ASP A 89 6.82 4.58 8.20
C ASP A 89 6.78 6.11 8.26
N LEU A 90 5.70 6.73 7.80
CA LEU A 90 5.55 8.19 7.87
C LEU A 90 5.60 8.71 9.31
N LEU A 91 4.99 7.99 10.26
CA LEU A 91 4.97 8.36 11.67
C LEU A 91 6.35 8.35 12.34
N GLN A 92 7.36 7.67 11.76
CA GLN A 92 8.73 7.75 12.26
C GLN A 92 9.31 9.17 12.09
N HIS A 93 8.90 9.87 11.03
CA HIS A 93 9.35 11.23 10.75
C HIS A 93 8.66 12.25 11.66
N GLU A 94 9.47 13.02 12.39
CA GLU A 94 8.97 14.05 13.30
C GLU A 94 8.14 15.12 12.58
N ASN A 95 8.53 15.50 11.36
CA ASN A 95 7.81 16.50 10.56
C ASN A 95 6.38 16.04 10.30
N PHE A 96 6.19 14.78 9.88
CA PHE A 96 4.86 14.24 9.64
C PHE A 96 4.01 14.19 10.92
N ARG A 97 4.60 13.81 12.06
CA ARG A 97 3.92 13.83 13.37
C ARG A 97 3.42 15.21 13.79
N LYS A 98 4.13 16.27 13.39
CA LYS A 98 3.69 17.66 13.63
C LYS A 98 2.57 18.06 12.67
N GLU A 99 2.69 17.71 11.40
CA GLU A 99 1.72 18.09 10.36
C GLU A 99 0.37 17.37 10.50
N ILE A 100 0.36 16.11 10.92
CA ILE A 100 -0.88 15.31 11.00
C ILE A 100 -1.86 15.81 12.08
N VAL A 101 -1.40 16.67 13.01
CA VAL A 101 -2.27 17.38 13.97
C VAL A 101 -3.22 18.35 13.24
N ASN A 102 -2.81 18.85 12.07
CA ASN A 102 -3.61 19.75 11.24
C ASN A 102 -4.65 18.97 10.43
N GLY A 103 -5.93 19.33 10.57
CA GLY A 103 -7.03 18.72 9.81
C GLY A 103 -6.88 18.81 8.29
N GLN A 104 -6.15 19.81 7.77
CA GLN A 104 -5.85 19.93 6.35
C GLN A 104 -4.96 18.78 5.84
N CYS A 105 -3.98 18.34 6.64
CA CYS A 105 -3.14 17.19 6.31
C CYS A 105 -4.00 15.92 6.19
N ARG A 106 -4.91 15.70 7.15
CA ARG A 106 -5.89 14.59 7.10
C ARG A 106 -6.77 14.65 5.85
N LYS A 107 -7.31 15.83 5.49
CA LYS A 107 -8.11 15.98 4.26
C LYS A 107 -7.27 15.66 3.01
N PHE A 108 -6.03 16.15 2.95
CA PHE A 108 -5.13 15.87 1.84
C PHE A 108 -4.88 14.37 1.69
N ILE A 109 -4.62 13.65 2.79
CA ILE A 109 -4.42 12.20 2.77
C ILE A 109 -5.67 11.48 2.27
N ASP A 110 -6.86 11.87 2.72
CA ASP A 110 -8.13 11.31 2.25
C ASP A 110 -8.30 11.54 0.74
N ASP A 111 -8.08 12.77 0.26
CA ASP A 111 -8.18 13.12 -1.15
C ASP A 111 -7.20 12.28 -2.00
N GLN A 112 -5.93 12.18 -1.57
CA GLN A 112 -4.92 11.35 -2.25
C GLN A 112 -5.31 9.87 -2.30
N THR A 113 -5.91 9.35 -1.23
CA THR A 113 -6.39 7.96 -1.16
C THR A 113 -7.51 7.73 -2.18
N VAL A 114 -8.46 8.65 -2.26
CA VAL A 114 -9.55 8.59 -3.25
C VAL A 114 -9.00 8.67 -4.68
N LEU A 115 -8.10 9.61 -4.97
CA LEU A 115 -7.45 9.71 -6.29
C LEU A 115 -6.71 8.42 -6.65
N HIS A 116 -5.98 7.84 -5.71
CA HIS A 116 -5.30 6.57 -5.93
C HIS A 116 -6.29 5.48 -6.37
N TRP A 117 -7.41 5.32 -5.66
CA TRP A 117 -8.45 4.35 -5.99
C TRP A 117 -9.10 4.60 -7.35
N GLN A 118 -9.44 5.85 -7.67
CA GLN A 118 -10.07 6.22 -8.95
C GLN A 118 -9.23 5.86 -10.18
N HIS A 119 -7.90 5.93 -10.04
CA HIS A 119 -6.95 5.68 -11.12
C HIS A 119 -6.29 4.30 -11.05
N TYR A 120 -6.44 3.57 -9.94
CA TYR A 120 -5.77 2.28 -9.73
C TYR A 120 -6.05 1.29 -10.84
N THR A 121 -7.32 1.03 -11.17
CA THR A 121 -7.72 0.07 -12.22
C THR A 121 -7.16 0.47 -13.59
N ARG A 122 -7.28 1.75 -13.97
CA ARG A 122 -6.79 2.26 -15.26
C ARG A 122 -5.26 2.17 -15.37
N LYS A 123 -4.53 2.56 -14.33
CA LYS A 123 -3.06 2.44 -14.28
C LYS A 123 -2.60 0.99 -14.33
N ARG A 124 -3.30 0.09 -13.62
CA ARG A 124 -3.01 -1.35 -13.62
C ARG A 124 -3.25 -1.98 -14.99
N MET A 125 -4.35 -1.66 -15.67
CA MET A 125 -4.63 -2.15 -17.02
C MET A 125 -3.54 -1.71 -18.02
N LYS A 126 -3.16 -0.43 -18.01
CA LYS A 126 -2.09 0.08 -18.88
C LYS A 126 -0.75 -0.63 -18.63
N LEU A 127 -0.42 -0.92 -17.37
CA LEU A 127 0.82 -1.63 -17.02
C LEU A 127 0.82 -3.07 -17.53
N ILE A 128 -0.32 -3.77 -17.45
CA ILE A 128 -0.47 -5.13 -17.99
C ILE A 128 -0.34 -5.11 -19.51
N GLU A 129 -1.01 -4.17 -20.19
CA GLU A 129 -0.96 -4.01 -21.65
C GLU A 129 0.47 -3.73 -22.14
N THR A 130 1.17 -2.76 -21.54
CA THR A 130 2.57 -2.46 -21.88
C THR A 130 3.51 -3.63 -21.59
N GLY A 131 3.22 -4.45 -20.57
CA GLY A 131 3.98 -5.65 -20.26
C GLY A 131 3.78 -6.80 -21.25
N ILE A 132 2.58 -6.89 -21.87
CA ILE A 132 2.26 -7.88 -22.89
C ILE A 132 2.91 -7.52 -24.23
N ASP A 133 2.92 -6.23 -24.60
CA ASP A 133 3.53 -5.77 -25.87
C ASP A 133 5.06 -5.97 -25.91
N GLN A 134 5.74 -5.98 -24.75
CA GLN A 134 7.18 -6.25 -24.69
C GLN A 134 7.57 -7.74 -24.81
N GLN A 135 6.64 -8.68 -24.66
CA GLN A 135 6.92 -10.12 -24.88
C GLN A 135 6.55 -10.62 -26.28
N GLY A 136 5.93 -9.79 -27.13
CA GLY A 136 5.41 -10.19 -28.44
C GLY A 136 6.31 -9.92 -29.67
N SER A 137 7.59 -9.54 -29.51
CA SER A 137 8.45 -9.14 -30.64
C SER A 137 9.77 -9.92 -30.73
N GLN A 138 9.71 -11.23 -30.94
CA GLN A 138 10.79 -11.99 -31.60
C GLN A 138 10.21 -13.05 -32.54
N THR A 139 9.93 -12.66 -33.78
CA THR A 139 9.83 -13.59 -34.92
C THR A 139 10.98 -13.28 -35.89
N PRO A 140 11.89 -14.23 -36.19
CA PRO A 140 12.93 -14.03 -37.19
C PRO A 140 12.32 -14.08 -38.61
N ILE A 141 12.56 -13.02 -39.38
CA ILE A 141 12.19 -12.91 -40.80
C ILE A 141 13.18 -13.75 -41.63
N SER A 142 12.70 -14.78 -42.30
CA SER A 142 13.40 -15.47 -43.40
C SER A 142 12.82 -15.06 -44.75
N GLN A 143 13.69 -14.62 -45.65
CA GLN A 143 13.40 -14.19 -47.02
C GLN A 143 13.11 -15.37 -47.96
N SER A 144 12.19 -15.22 -48.93
CA SER A 144 12.42 -15.47 -50.38
C SER A 144 11.18 -15.29 -51.28
N THR A 145 11.35 -14.40 -52.27
CA THR A 145 11.01 -14.45 -53.73
C THR A 145 9.57 -14.56 -54.29
N ALA A 146 9.26 -13.52 -55.12
CA ALA A 146 8.72 -13.52 -56.50
C ALA A 146 7.22 -13.17 -56.78
N ALA A 147 7.04 -11.99 -57.41
CA ALA A 147 6.10 -11.53 -58.47
C ALA A 147 4.66 -12.11 -58.54
N THR A 148 3.56 -11.36 -58.73
CA THR A 148 3.26 -10.40 -59.83
C THR A 148 1.85 -9.81 -59.59
N GLY A 149 1.59 -8.54 -59.96
CA GLY A 149 0.23 -8.05 -60.34
C GLY A 149 -0.43 -6.99 -59.44
N ALA A 150 -0.48 -5.74 -59.92
CA ALA A 150 -1.40 -4.68 -59.48
C ALA A 150 -2.68 -4.69 -60.34
N PRO A 151 -3.85 -4.26 -59.84
CA PRO A 151 -4.23 -2.84 -59.94
C PRO A 151 -5.06 -2.25 -58.76
N THR A 152 -4.98 -0.93 -58.60
CA THR A 152 -5.80 0.03 -57.78
C THR A 152 -7.28 0.17 -58.23
N PRO A 153 -8.18 0.99 -57.62
CA PRO A 153 -8.20 1.76 -56.33
C PRO A 153 -9.54 1.69 -55.50
N ALA A 154 -9.48 2.09 -54.21
CA ALA A 154 -10.45 2.83 -53.32
C ALA A 154 -11.99 2.48 -53.30
N PRO A 155 -12.74 2.60 -52.16
CA PRO A 155 -12.87 3.85 -51.38
C PRO A 155 -12.99 3.73 -49.83
N LEU A 156 -12.82 4.89 -49.19
CA LEU A 156 -13.08 5.20 -47.77
C LEU A 156 -14.59 5.12 -47.45
N PRO A 157 -14.99 4.67 -46.25
CA PRO A 157 -16.28 5.06 -45.69
C PRO A 157 -16.12 6.29 -44.79
N THR A 158 -16.53 7.45 -45.30
CA THR A 158 -16.98 8.59 -44.50
C THR A 158 -18.46 8.39 -44.19
N ASN A 159 -18.84 8.30 -42.91
CA ASN A 159 -20.18 8.59 -42.39
C ASN A 159 -20.12 8.55 -40.86
N LEU A 160 -20.87 9.33 -40.08
CA LEU A 160 -21.56 10.60 -40.24
C LEU A 160 -21.81 11.04 -38.80
N ILE A 161 -21.63 12.33 -38.56
CA ILE A 161 -22.09 13.05 -37.38
C ILE A 161 -23.60 12.83 -37.16
N ASN A 162 -23.99 12.36 -35.97
CA ASN A 162 -25.04 12.91 -35.11
C ASN A 162 -25.62 11.86 -34.15
N GLY A 163 -25.51 12.15 -32.86
CA GLY A 163 -26.17 11.41 -31.79
C GLY A 163 -26.02 12.15 -30.47
N HIS A 164 -26.73 13.27 -30.34
CA HIS A 164 -26.95 13.96 -29.07
C HIS A 164 -27.46 12.96 -28.02
N GLY A 165 -26.59 12.59 -27.08
CA GLY A 165 -26.96 11.84 -25.87
C GLY A 165 -26.87 12.75 -24.65
N GLN A 166 -27.87 13.60 -24.43
CA GLN A 166 -28.17 14.04 -23.08
C GLN A 166 -28.61 12.82 -22.27
N ILE A 167 -27.98 12.56 -21.13
CA ILE A 167 -28.65 11.91 -20.01
C ILE A 167 -28.35 12.72 -18.74
N GLN A 168 -29.47 13.01 -18.09
CA GLN A 168 -29.71 13.98 -17.05
C GLN A 168 -29.46 13.38 -15.65
N LYS A 169 -29.22 14.27 -14.69
CA LYS A 169 -29.15 14.01 -13.25
C LYS A 169 -30.37 13.23 -12.74
N VAL A 170 -30.11 12.30 -11.81
CA VAL A 170 -30.88 12.14 -10.56
C VAL A 170 -29.88 12.02 -9.43
#